data_AF-A0A7S0Z6P6-F1
#
_entry.id   AF-A0A7S0Z6P6-F1
#
_cell.length_a   1.000
_cell.length_b   1.000
_cell.length_c   1.000
_cell.angle_alpha   90.00
_cell.angle_beta   90.00
_cell.angle_gamma   90.00
#
_symmetry.space_group_name_H-M   'P 1'
#
loop_
_entity.id
_entity.type
_entity.pdbx_description
1 polymer ?
#
loop_
_entity_poly.entity_id
_entity_poly.type
_entity_poly.pdbx_seq_one_letter_code
_entity_poly.pdbx_strand_id
1 'polypeptide(L)'
;EETVGGRHCNVPYDCVYEGERLGVWLNTQRQRLRGGTTKSKSELKAEQREMLEKLVQERKLWVSEPNMWDEKYNLLLQWSEDNNNGEHVNIPQAAPPYKGVQLGSWLATQRNRFRGKLGKMKPLTPEQELKLNELITQGKLKMKPLKQPAEAGNKPAGNKRQRRA
;
A
#
# COMPACT_ATOMS: atom_id res chain seq x y z
N GLU A 1 -6.39 11.64 -32.11
CA GLU A 1 -6.20 11.30 -30.68
C GLU A 1 -5.11 10.24 -30.58
N GLU A 2 -3.86 10.68 -30.40
CA GLU A 2 -2.70 9.78 -30.24
C GLU A 2 -2.55 9.43 -28.75
N THR A 3 -3.13 8.31 -28.35
CA THR A 3 -2.44 7.44 -27.38
C THR A 3 -1.57 6.54 -28.27
N VAL A 4 -0.27 6.33 -28.08
CA VAL A 4 0.28 5.33 -27.15
C VAL A 4 1.81 5.54 -27.09
N GLY A 5 2.26 6.30 -26.11
CA GLY A 5 3.59 6.16 -25.52
C GLY A 5 3.44 5.78 -24.06
N GLY A 6 2.49 4.89 -23.75
CA GLY A 6 2.15 4.54 -22.38
C GLY A 6 3.37 3.98 -21.69
N ARG A 7 3.90 4.71 -20.70
CA ARG A 7 5.02 4.28 -19.83
C ARG A 7 4.79 2.90 -19.19
N HIS A 8 3.57 2.39 -19.25
CA HIS A 8 3.17 1.05 -18.86
C HIS A 8 1.94 0.57 -19.65
N CYS A 9 1.74 -0.74 -19.75
CA CYS A 9 0.56 -1.39 -20.35
C CYS A 9 -0.57 -1.68 -19.33
N ASN A 10 -0.49 -1.08 -18.13
CA ASN A 10 -1.53 -1.23 -17.12
C ASN A 10 -2.80 -0.45 -17.49
N VAL A 11 -3.90 -1.17 -17.67
CA VAL A 11 -5.23 -0.59 -17.93
C VAL A 11 -6.18 -0.78 -16.73
N PRO A 12 -7.19 0.10 -16.55
CA PRO A 12 -8.27 -0.10 -15.60
C PRO A 12 -9.02 -1.43 -15.81
N TYR A 13 -9.66 -1.96 -14.77
CA TYR A 13 -10.36 -3.25 -14.82
C TYR A 13 -11.52 -3.26 -15.84
N ASP A 14 -12.19 -2.12 -16.00
CA ASP A 14 -13.31 -1.89 -16.90
C ASP A 14 -12.89 -1.47 -18.32
N CYS A 15 -11.58 -1.39 -18.60
CA CYS A 15 -11.07 -1.04 -19.92
C CYS A 15 -11.53 -2.05 -20.98
N VAL A 16 -12.19 -1.52 -22.01
CA VAL A 16 -12.55 -2.23 -23.24
C VAL A 16 -11.74 -1.61 -24.38
N TYR A 17 -11.04 -2.44 -25.14
CA TYR A 17 -10.27 -2.04 -26.31
C TYR A 17 -10.73 -2.88 -27.50
N GLU A 18 -11.20 -2.23 -28.57
CA GLU A 18 -11.71 -2.90 -29.79
C GLU A 18 -12.78 -3.98 -29.50
N GLY A 19 -13.65 -3.73 -28.52
CA GLY A 19 -14.71 -4.67 -28.12
C GLY A 19 -14.25 -5.75 -27.13
N GLU A 20 -12.95 -5.86 -26.87
CA GLU A 20 -12.39 -6.83 -25.92
C GLU A 20 -12.23 -6.24 -24.52
N ARG A 21 -12.61 -6.99 -23.49
CA ARG A 21 -12.49 -6.58 -22.07
C ARG A 21 -11.05 -6.71 -21.59
N LEU A 22 -10.17 -5.87 -22.14
CA LEU A 22 -8.73 -5.90 -21.92
C LEU A 22 -8.36 -5.81 -20.43
N GLY A 23 -9.08 -4.99 -19.65
CA GLY A 23 -8.88 -4.89 -18.20
C GLY A 23 -9.11 -6.21 -17.45
N VAL A 24 -10.16 -6.94 -17.82
CA VAL A 24 -10.50 -8.26 -17.24
C VAL A 24 -9.47 -9.31 -17.66
N TRP A 25 -9.08 -9.31 -18.94
CA TRP A 25 -8.04 -10.21 -19.46
C TRP A 25 -6.71 -9.98 -18.75
N LEU A 26 -6.26 -8.74 -18.62
CA LEU A 26 -5.01 -8.37 -17.96
C LEU A 26 -5.02 -8.77 -16.48
N ASN A 27 -6.13 -8.55 -15.78
CA ASN A 27 -6.29 -8.99 -14.39
C ASN A 27 -6.17 -10.52 -14.27
N THR A 28 -6.70 -11.27 -15.24
CA THR A 28 -6.58 -12.73 -15.28
C THR A 28 -5.13 -13.16 -15.44
N GLN A 29 -4.37 -12.52 -16.35
CA GLN A 29 -2.94 -12.81 -16.53
C GLN A 29 -2.14 -12.53 -15.25
N ARG A 30 -2.40 -11.40 -14.57
CA ARG A 30 -1.78 -11.06 -13.28
C ARG A 30 -2.09 -12.08 -12.18
N GLN A 31 -3.29 -12.64 -12.15
CA GLN A 31 -3.66 -13.68 -11.17
C GLN A 31 -2.91 -14.99 -11.44
N ARG A 32 -2.86 -15.42 -12.70
CA ARG A 32 -2.11 -16.62 -13.12
C ARG A 32 -0.62 -16.50 -12.84
N LEU A 33 -0.04 -15.31 -13.04
CA LEU A 33 1.37 -15.05 -12.76
C LEU A 33 1.70 -15.12 -11.26
N ARG A 34 0.78 -14.66 -10.39
CA ARG A 34 0.94 -14.73 -8.91
C ARG A 34 0.74 -16.13 -8.31
N GLY A 35 0.35 -17.11 -9.11
CA GLY A 35 -0.09 -18.42 -8.58
C GLY A 35 -1.40 -18.34 -7.78
N GLY A 36 -2.16 -17.25 -7.92
CA GLY A 36 -3.44 -17.05 -7.25
C GLY A 36 -4.52 -17.91 -7.88
N THR A 37 -5.37 -18.50 -7.04
CA THR A 37 -6.54 -19.34 -7.34
C THR A 37 -7.45 -18.74 -8.41
N THR A 38 -7.08 -18.93 -9.67
CA THR A 38 -8.04 -18.76 -10.76
C THR A 38 -8.86 -20.04 -10.84
N LYS A 39 -10.19 -19.91 -10.93
CA LYS A 39 -11.07 -21.03 -11.35
C LYS A 39 -10.73 -21.54 -12.76
N SER A 40 -9.86 -20.82 -13.47
CA SER A 40 -9.30 -21.17 -14.75
C SER A 40 -8.21 -22.24 -14.58
N LYS A 41 -8.54 -23.49 -14.91
CA LYS A 41 -7.64 -24.66 -14.83
C LYS A 41 -6.41 -24.62 -15.75
N SER A 42 -6.29 -23.65 -16.65
CA SER A 42 -5.16 -23.55 -17.58
C SER A 42 -4.02 -22.72 -16.98
N GLU A 43 -2.90 -23.38 -16.69
CA GLU A 43 -1.63 -22.71 -16.39
C GLU A 43 -1.16 -21.87 -17.59
N LEU A 44 -0.36 -20.84 -17.33
CA LEU A 44 0.33 -20.12 -18.39
C LEU A 44 1.35 -21.04 -19.05
N LYS A 45 1.36 -21.10 -20.38
CA LYS A 45 2.48 -21.72 -21.10
C LYS A 45 3.79 -21.01 -20.72
N ALA A 46 4.91 -21.74 -20.73
CA ALA A 46 6.22 -21.20 -20.37
C ALA A 46 6.54 -19.89 -21.14
N GLU A 47 6.34 -19.89 -22.45
CA GLU A 47 6.55 -18.72 -23.33
C GLU A 47 5.66 -17.52 -22.95
N GLN A 48 4.39 -17.76 -22.57
CA GLN A 48 3.47 -16.71 -22.16
C GLN A 48 3.86 -16.13 -20.80
N ARG A 49 4.33 -16.97 -19.88
CA ARG A 49 4.85 -16.52 -18.59
C ARG A 49 6.11 -15.68 -18.79
N GLU A 50 7.07 -16.14 -19.60
CA GLU A 50 8.31 -15.41 -19.87
C GLU A 50 8.06 -14.03 -20.48
N MET A 51 7.14 -13.93 -21.44
CA MET A 51 6.75 -12.63 -22.02
C MET A 51 6.18 -11.67 -20.97
N LEU A 52 5.31 -12.17 -20.08
CA LEU A 52 4.74 -11.36 -18.99
C LEU A 52 5.81 -10.96 -17.96
N GLU A 53 6.70 -11.88 -17.58
CA GLU A 53 7.81 -11.62 -16.66
C GLU A 53 8.78 -10.58 -17.21
N LYS A 54 9.09 -10.65 -18.50
CA LYS A 54 9.89 -9.63 -19.19
C LYS A 54 9.25 -8.25 -19.11
N LEU A 55 7.94 -8.14 -19.37
CA LEU A 55 7.22 -6.87 -19.24
C LEU A 55 7.24 -6.32 -17.80
N VAL A 56 7.25 -7.21 -16.80
CA VAL A 56 7.37 -6.84 -15.38
C VAL A 56 8.77 -6.35 -15.07
N GLN A 57 9.80 -7.06 -15.55
CA GLN A 57 11.20 -6.70 -15.38
C GLN A 57 11.52 -5.34 -16.03
N GLU A 58 10.93 -5.07 -17.21
CA GLU A 58 11.01 -3.79 -17.90
C GLU A 58 10.13 -2.69 -17.26
N ARG A 59 9.45 -2.97 -16.14
CA ARG A 59 8.50 -2.08 -15.43
C ARG A 59 7.32 -1.61 -16.29
N LYS A 60 7.03 -2.29 -17.38
CA LYS A 60 5.89 -2.01 -18.28
C LYS A 60 4.59 -2.64 -17.79
N LEU A 61 4.66 -3.73 -17.02
CA LEU A 61 3.50 -4.43 -16.47
C LEU A 61 3.59 -4.55 -14.94
N TRP A 62 2.49 -4.30 -14.24
CA TRP A 62 2.41 -4.49 -12.78
C TRP A 62 1.67 -5.79 -12.47
N VAL A 63 2.32 -6.70 -11.72
CA VAL A 63 1.75 -8.00 -11.34
C VAL A 63 0.80 -7.88 -10.14
N SER A 64 1.18 -7.06 -9.19
CA SER A 64 0.31 -6.49 -8.17
C SER A 64 0.15 -5.01 -8.51
N GLU A 65 -0.97 -4.39 -8.12
CA GLU A 65 -0.99 -2.94 -8.05
C GLU A 65 0.27 -2.48 -7.30
N PRO A 66 1.03 -1.50 -7.82
CA PRO A 66 2.08 -0.86 -7.06
C PRO A 66 1.52 -0.51 -5.70
N ASN A 67 2.34 -0.63 -4.66
CA ASN A 67 1.96 -0.16 -3.35
C ASN A 67 1.78 1.37 -3.43
N MET A 68 0.61 1.82 -3.88
CA MET A 68 0.24 3.23 -4.03
C MET A 68 0.19 3.94 -2.67
N TRP A 69 0.46 3.21 -1.58
CA TRP A 69 0.58 3.79 -0.26
C TRP A 69 1.63 4.89 -0.24
N ASP A 70 2.81 4.68 -0.82
CA ASP A 70 3.87 5.70 -0.83
C ASP A 70 3.50 6.91 -1.71
N GLU A 71 2.87 6.68 -2.84
CA GLU A 71 2.36 7.76 -3.70
C GLU A 71 1.29 8.59 -3.00
N LYS A 72 0.32 7.93 -2.34
CA LYS A 72 -0.74 8.60 -1.58
C LYS A 72 -0.20 9.31 -0.34
N TYR A 73 0.82 8.75 0.30
CA TYR A 73 1.55 9.38 1.39
C TYR A 73 2.24 10.66 0.92
N ASN A 74 2.96 10.61 -0.20
CA ASN A 74 3.60 11.79 -0.77
C ASN A 74 2.58 12.85 -1.20
N LEU A 75 1.44 12.45 -1.77
CA LEU A 75 0.33 13.36 -2.07
C LEU A 75 -0.26 14.00 -0.81
N LEU A 76 -0.32 13.27 0.30
CA LEU A 76 -0.75 13.81 1.60
C LEU A 76 0.22 14.86 2.14
N LEU A 77 1.53 14.65 1.98
CA LEU A 77 2.53 15.66 2.33
C LEU A 77 2.40 16.90 1.44
N GLN A 78 2.28 16.73 0.12
CA GLN A 78 2.06 17.85 -0.81
C GLN A 78 0.79 18.63 -0.48
N TRP A 79 -0.31 17.93 -0.17
CA TRP A 79 -1.54 18.58 0.28
C TRP A 79 -1.31 19.44 1.54
N SER A 80 -0.52 18.96 2.50
CA SER A 80 -0.19 19.75 3.70
C SER A 80 0.59 21.02 3.34
N GLU A 81 1.60 20.91 2.48
CA GLU A 81 2.36 22.07 2.00
C GLU A 81 1.44 23.08 1.30
N ASP A 82 0.59 22.62 0.37
CA ASP A 82 -0.29 23.47 -0.41
C ASP A 82 -1.42 24.13 0.42
N ASN A 83 -1.96 23.43 1.42
CA ASN A 83 -3.16 23.88 2.15
C ASN A 83 -2.88 24.55 3.50
N ASN A 84 -1.75 24.24 4.14
CA ASN A 84 -1.40 24.76 5.47
C ASN A 84 0.11 24.93 5.67
N ASN A 85 0.88 25.11 4.59
CA ASN A 85 2.31 25.39 4.66
C ASN A 85 3.09 24.31 5.44
N GLY A 86 2.63 23.06 5.36
CA GLY A 86 3.29 21.90 5.98
C GLY A 86 3.03 21.73 7.49
N GLU A 87 2.10 22.50 8.06
CA GLU A 87 1.77 22.47 9.49
C GLU A 87 1.18 21.11 9.90
N HIS A 88 0.23 20.58 9.12
CA HIS A 88 -0.41 19.31 9.46
C HIS A 88 -1.04 18.56 8.29
N VAL A 89 -1.09 17.23 8.39
CA VAL A 89 -1.73 16.35 7.39
C VAL A 89 -3.19 16.00 7.72
N ASN A 90 -3.83 16.69 8.65
CA ASN A 90 -5.16 16.34 9.17
C ASN A 90 -6.32 16.71 8.22
N ILE A 91 -6.31 16.14 7.02
CA ILE A 91 -7.40 16.31 6.05
C ILE A 91 -8.72 15.67 6.57
N PRO A 92 -9.87 16.37 6.46
CA PRO A 92 -11.18 15.81 6.78
C PRO A 92 -11.52 14.59 5.91
N GLN A 93 -12.24 13.61 6.44
CA GLN A 93 -12.59 12.40 5.69
C GLN A 93 -13.41 12.69 4.42
N ALA A 94 -14.32 13.67 4.50
CA ALA A 94 -15.20 14.09 3.41
C ALA A 94 -14.60 15.20 2.53
N ALA A 95 -13.29 15.48 2.66
CA ALA A 95 -12.62 16.45 1.80
C ALA A 95 -12.71 16.04 0.32
N PRO A 96 -12.79 17.01 -0.61
CA PRO A 96 -12.78 16.71 -2.03
C PRO A 96 -11.47 16.01 -2.46
N PRO A 97 -11.47 15.32 -3.61
CA PRO A 97 -10.25 14.72 -4.15
C PRO A 97 -9.14 15.76 -4.32
N TYR A 98 -7.94 15.44 -3.86
CA TYR A 98 -6.74 16.20 -4.14
C TYR A 98 -5.94 15.48 -5.22
N LYS A 99 -5.68 16.15 -6.35
CA LYS A 99 -5.03 15.57 -7.54
C LYS A 99 -5.66 14.24 -7.98
N GLY A 100 -6.99 14.16 -7.93
CA GLY A 100 -7.76 12.96 -8.30
C GLY A 100 -7.80 11.86 -7.23
N VAL A 101 -7.19 12.07 -6.06
CA VAL A 101 -7.13 11.07 -4.98
C VAL A 101 -7.95 11.51 -3.78
N GLN A 102 -8.81 10.62 -3.28
CA GLN A 102 -9.60 10.81 -2.05
C GLN A 102 -8.74 10.67 -0.78
N LEU A 103 -7.85 11.63 -0.54
CA LEU A 103 -6.88 11.60 0.58
C LEU A 103 -7.54 11.57 1.96
N GLY A 104 -8.69 12.24 2.14
CA GLY A 104 -9.46 12.20 3.40
C GLY A 104 -9.88 10.79 3.81
N SER A 105 -10.49 10.06 2.88
CA SER A 105 -10.88 8.66 3.07
C SER A 105 -9.67 7.73 3.24
N TRP A 106 -8.60 7.97 2.48
CA TRP A 106 -7.37 7.19 2.58
C TRP A 106 -6.71 7.35 3.96
N LEU A 107 -6.61 8.58 4.50
CA LEU A 107 -6.05 8.84 5.82
C LEU A 107 -6.90 8.24 6.94
N ALA A 108 -8.23 8.30 6.82
CA ALA A 108 -9.14 7.63 7.76
C ALA A 108 -8.92 6.11 7.79
N THR A 109 -8.68 5.52 6.62
CA THR A 109 -8.31 4.10 6.51
C THR A 109 -6.98 3.79 7.20
N GLN A 110 -5.95 4.64 7.02
CA GLN A 110 -4.65 4.45 7.67
C GLN A 110 -4.75 4.55 9.20
N ARG A 111 -5.55 5.51 9.70
CA ARG A 111 -5.87 5.65 11.12
C ARG A 111 -6.50 4.37 11.70
N ASN A 112 -7.38 3.71 10.96
CA ASN A 112 -8.02 2.48 11.41
C ASN A 112 -7.06 1.27 11.38
N ARG A 113 -6.26 1.15 10.33
CA ARG A 113 -5.23 0.10 10.21
C ARG A 113 -4.21 0.21 11.35
N PHE A 114 -3.75 1.42 11.67
CA PHE A 114 -2.80 1.69 12.74
C PHE A 114 -3.33 1.39 14.14
N ARG A 115 -4.63 1.57 14.39
CA ARG A 115 -5.27 1.26 15.69
C ARG A 115 -5.56 -0.23 15.89
N GLY A 116 -5.17 -1.10 14.95
CA GLY A 116 -5.50 -2.51 14.99
C GLY A 116 -7.00 -2.79 14.81
N LYS A 117 -7.79 -1.84 14.28
CA LYS A 117 -9.16 -2.10 13.82
C LYS A 117 -9.10 -2.79 12.46
N LEU A 118 -8.46 -3.95 12.47
CA LEU A 118 -8.19 -4.81 11.35
C LEU A 118 -9.47 -5.64 11.11
N GLY A 119 -10.39 -5.11 10.31
CA GLY A 119 -11.47 -5.95 9.78
C GLY A 119 -10.86 -6.96 8.79
N LYS A 120 -11.30 -6.92 7.53
CA LYS A 120 -10.69 -7.70 6.44
C LYS A 120 -9.47 -7.01 5.78
N MET A 121 -8.97 -5.92 6.36
CA MET A 121 -7.92 -5.10 5.75
C MET A 121 -6.52 -5.67 6.05
N LYS A 122 -5.58 -5.52 5.09
CA LYS A 122 -4.18 -5.87 5.31
C LYS A 122 -3.55 -4.97 6.38
N PRO A 123 -2.71 -5.51 7.30
CA PRO A 123 -1.95 -4.69 8.24
C PRO A 123 -1.02 -3.73 7.51
N LEU A 124 -0.63 -2.65 8.19
CA LEU A 124 0.44 -1.77 7.69
C LEU A 124 1.76 -2.55 7.70
N THR A 125 2.63 -2.28 6.74
CA THR A 125 4.01 -2.78 6.83
C THR A 125 4.76 -1.99 7.91
N PRO A 126 5.84 -2.52 8.49
CA PRO A 126 6.63 -1.79 9.49
C PRO A 126 7.07 -0.39 9.01
N GLU A 127 7.48 -0.27 7.75
CA GLU A 127 7.84 1.02 7.14
C GLU A 127 6.66 2.01 7.08
N GLN A 128 5.46 1.52 6.74
CA GLN A 128 4.25 2.34 6.71
C GLN A 128 3.84 2.81 8.10
N GLU A 129 4.01 1.96 9.12
CA GLU A 129 3.77 2.33 10.52
C GLU A 129 4.77 3.39 11.00
N LEU A 130 6.05 3.23 10.69
CA LEU A 130 7.10 4.18 11.04
C LEU A 130 6.82 5.57 10.46
N LYS A 131 6.48 5.67 9.17
CA LYS A 131 6.13 6.94 8.51
C LYS A 131 4.95 7.65 9.18
N LEU A 132 3.89 6.90 9.53
CA LEU A 132 2.75 7.48 10.25
C LEU A 132 3.13 7.90 11.68
N ASN A 133 3.93 7.09 12.37
CA ASN A 133 4.38 7.37 13.72
C ASN A 133 5.28 8.61 13.80
N GLU A 134 6.11 8.84 12.78
CA GLU A 134 6.92 10.05 12.64
C GLU A 134 6.03 11.30 12.58
N LEU A 135 4.99 11.31 11.74
CA LEU A 135 4.04 12.43 11.65
C LEU A 135 3.28 12.66 12.96
N ILE A 136 2.98 11.60 13.72
CA ILE A 136 2.36 11.70 15.04
C ILE A 136 3.32 12.33 16.05
N THR A 137 4.58 11.88 16.04
CA THR A 137 5.63 12.36 16.95
C THR A 137 5.96 13.83 16.69
N GLN A 138 5.95 14.25 15.42
CA GLN A 138 6.09 15.66 15.01
C GLN A 138 4.84 16.51 15.30
N GLY A 139 3.74 15.93 15.79
CA GLY A 139 2.47 16.64 16.01
C GLY A 139 1.67 16.97 14.75
N LYS A 140 2.19 16.64 13.56
CA LYS A 140 1.55 16.90 12.25
C LYS A 140 0.30 16.03 12.00
N LEU A 141 0.20 14.88 12.67
CA LEU A 141 -0.94 13.96 12.54
C LEU A 141 -1.60 13.71 13.90
N LYS A 142 -2.87 14.08 14.04
CA LYS A 142 -3.65 13.90 15.28
C LYS A 142 -4.08 12.43 15.44
N MET A 143 -3.25 11.63 16.12
CA MET A 143 -3.54 10.25 16.50
C MET A 143 -2.92 9.91 17.87
N LYS A 144 -3.44 8.89 18.54
CA LYS A 144 -2.78 8.33 19.73
C LYS A 144 -1.58 7.49 19.26
N PRO A 145 -0.33 7.80 19.67
CA PRO A 145 0.84 7.04 19.24
C PRO A 145 0.73 5.58 19.67
N LEU A 146 1.20 4.66 18.82
CA LEU A 146 1.43 3.29 19.24
C LEU A 146 2.54 3.32 20.30
N LYS A 147 2.35 2.59 21.40
CA LYS A 147 3.46 2.33 22.33
C LYS A 147 4.57 1.71 21.49
N GLN A 148 5.72 2.37 21.41
CA GLN A 148 6.91 1.73 20.85
C GLN A 148 7.07 0.38 21.57
N PRO A 149 7.38 -0.72 20.86
CA PRO A 149 7.75 -1.95 21.54
C PRO A 149 8.88 -1.57 22.49
N ALA A 150 8.66 -1.80 23.79
CA ALA A 150 9.66 -1.51 24.81
C ALA A 150 10.98 -2.08 24.30
N GLU A 151 11.99 -1.22 24.15
CA GLU A 151 13.36 -1.69 23.93
C GLU A 151 13.56 -2.83 24.92
N ALA A 152 13.94 -3.99 24.40
CA ALA A 152 14.17 -5.18 25.20
C ALA A 152 15.28 -4.83 26.19
N GLY A 153 14.89 -4.29 27.34
CA GLY A 153 15.75 -3.99 28.45
C GLY A 153 16.38 -5.30 28.82
N ASN A 154 17.66 -5.42 28.48
CA ASN A 154 18.54 -6.48 28.88
C ASN A 154 18.45 -6.60 30.40
N LYS A 155 17.58 -7.50 30.90
CA LYS A 155 17.48 -7.79 32.32
C LYS A 155 18.67 -8.69 32.65
N PRO A 156 19.61 -8.27 33.52
CA PRO A 156 20.66 -9.16 33.97
C PRO A 156 20.03 -10.34 34.71
N ALA A 157 20.50 -11.55 34.40
CA ALA A 157 20.04 -12.80 34.99
C ALA A 157 20.13 -12.72 36.53
N GLY A 158 18.97 -12.68 37.18
CA GLY A 158 18.88 -12.70 38.64
C GLY A 158 19.32 -14.05 39.21
N ASN A 159 20.34 -14.01 40.07
CA ASN A 159 20.89 -15.13 40.83
C ASN A 159 19.82 -15.98 41.52
N LYS A 160 19.86 -17.30 41.29
CA LYS A 160 19.10 -18.30 42.05
C LYS A 160 19.68 -18.39 43.47
N ARG A 161 18.92 -17.93 44.47
CA ARG A 161 19.20 -18.23 45.89
C ARG A 161 18.85 -19.69 46.18
N GLN A 162 19.86 -20.51 46.48
CA GLN A 162 19.71 -21.82 47.10
C GLN A 162 19.08 -21.66 48.50
N ARG A 163 17.99 -22.38 48.76
CA ARG A 163 17.43 -22.59 50.10
C ARG A 163 18.22 -23.73 50.75
N ARG A 164 18.86 -23.46 51.88
CA ARG A 164 19.42 -24.50 52.78
C ARG A 164 18.25 -25.18 53.51
N ALA A 165 18.36 -26.51 53.62
CA ALA A 165 17.65 -27.31 54.61
C ALA A 165 18.42 -27.29 55.94
#